data_AF-A0A350U7R4-F1
#
_entry.id   AF-A0A350U7R4-F1
#
_cell.length_a   1.000
_cell.length_b   1.000
_cell.length_c   1.000
_cell.angle_alpha   90.00
_cell.angle_beta   90.00
_cell.angle_gamma   90.00
#
_symmetry.space_group_name_H-M   'P 1'
#
loop_
_entity.id
_entity.type
_entity.pdbx_description
1 polymer ?
#
loop_
_entity_poly.entity_id
_entity_poly.type
_entity_poly.pdbx_seq_one_letter_code
_entity_poly.pdbx_strand_id
1 'polypeptide(L)'
;MLHGNRSGSGLLTCLFLGLSTFVLPAQVLDAAGQAPSPTAGNASPATLATLPPAGAVSLLGAEVSRILALFGPPPALYALRGLEPWQDDVVFDYPERGVACFFWHERVWQLRLGAGSPELVPGLAWPVTPAGLEERLGPPDRPETGWLEWPVGGLPWPVRLRLLPAADGQPEQLYLYRADF
;
A
#
# COMPACT_ATOMS: atom_id res chain seq x y z
N MET A 1 -44.46 -66.03 -3.40
CA MET A 1 -45.29 -65.35 -2.38
C MET A 1 -44.74 -63.93 -2.25
N LEU A 2 -45.31 -62.95 -2.97
CA LEU A 2 -46.50 -62.14 -2.66
C LEU A 2 -46.18 -60.97 -1.70
N HIS A 3 -46.36 -59.75 -2.24
CA HIS A 3 -46.67 -58.46 -1.59
C HIS A 3 -45.58 -57.83 -0.67
N GLY A 4 -45.37 -56.52 -0.64
CA GLY A 4 -46.17 -55.43 -1.19
C GLY A 4 -45.50 -54.06 -1.03
N ASN A 5 -46.02 -53.15 -1.85
CA ASN A 5 -45.72 -51.75 -2.06
C ASN A 5 -46.30 -50.88 -0.92
N ARG A 6 -45.64 -49.79 -0.46
CA ARG A 6 -46.30 -48.55 0.00
C ARG A 6 -45.40 -47.32 -0.13
N SER A 7 -45.94 -46.36 -0.89
CA SER A 7 -45.57 -44.95 -0.97
C SER A 7 -45.61 -44.24 0.37
N GLY A 8 -44.76 -43.23 0.51
CA GLY A 8 -44.88 -42.16 1.50
C GLY A 8 -44.30 -40.88 0.93
N SER A 9 -45.14 -40.10 0.25
CA SER A 9 -44.86 -38.71 -0.14
C SER A 9 -44.72 -37.85 1.12
N GLY A 10 -43.58 -37.19 1.26
CA GLY A 10 -43.38 -36.08 2.18
C GLY A 10 -42.91 -34.87 1.38
N LEU A 11 -43.85 -33.97 1.04
CA LEU A 11 -43.55 -32.61 0.63
C LEU A 11 -42.72 -31.95 1.75
N LEU A 12 -41.53 -31.45 1.43
CA LEU A 12 -40.92 -30.38 2.20
C LEU A 12 -40.72 -29.16 1.29
N THR A 13 -41.73 -28.30 1.32
CA THR A 13 -41.69 -26.93 0.84
C THR A 13 -40.78 -26.13 1.77
N CYS A 14 -39.55 -25.87 1.37
CA CYS A 14 -38.72 -24.82 1.97
C CYS A 14 -38.72 -23.61 1.05
N LEU A 15 -39.70 -22.76 1.33
CA LEU A 15 -39.83 -21.37 0.92
C LEU A 15 -38.80 -20.54 1.69
N PHE A 16 -37.78 -19.96 1.06
CA PHE A 16 -37.06 -18.84 1.66
C PHE A 16 -36.47 -17.88 0.61
N LEU A 17 -37.19 -16.76 0.48
CA LEU A 17 -36.72 -15.37 0.39
C LEU A 17 -35.69 -14.99 -0.69
N GLY A 18 -36.23 -14.42 -1.77
CA GLY A 18 -36.02 -13.01 -2.09
C GLY A 18 -34.60 -12.57 -2.42
N LEU A 19 -34.27 -12.60 -3.72
CA LEU A 19 -33.25 -11.71 -4.29
C LEU A 19 -33.71 -10.26 -4.09
N SER A 20 -33.13 -9.57 -3.10
CA SER A 20 -33.16 -8.11 -3.04
C SER A 20 -32.02 -7.56 -3.89
N THR A 21 -32.35 -7.19 -5.13
CA THR A 21 -31.53 -6.34 -5.98
C THR A 21 -31.38 -4.98 -5.31
N PHE A 22 -30.20 -4.68 -4.78
CA PHE A 22 -29.89 -3.38 -4.21
C PHE A 22 -29.58 -2.41 -5.36
N VAL A 23 -30.58 -1.60 -5.75
CA VAL A 23 -30.43 -0.49 -6.69
C VAL A 23 -29.93 0.72 -5.90
N LEU A 24 -28.69 1.15 -6.16
CA LEU A 24 -28.17 2.41 -5.62
C LEU A 24 -28.82 3.59 -6.35
N PRO A 25 -29.41 4.58 -5.64
CA PRO A 25 -29.83 5.82 -6.28
C PRO A 25 -28.59 6.67 -6.61
N ALA A 26 -28.48 7.07 -7.87
CA ALA A 26 -27.61 8.14 -8.31
C ALA A 26 -28.10 9.46 -7.69
N GLN A 27 -27.40 9.96 -6.67
CA GLN A 27 -27.64 11.28 -6.13
C GLN A 27 -26.55 12.23 -6.64
N VAL A 28 -27.01 13.12 -7.51
CA VAL A 28 -26.35 14.31 -8.01
C VAL A 28 -25.98 15.19 -6.81
N LEU A 29 -24.68 15.44 -6.61
CA LEU A 29 -24.23 16.50 -5.73
C LEU A 29 -23.75 17.67 -6.59
N ASP A 30 -24.70 18.56 -6.89
CA ASP A 30 -24.44 19.91 -7.36
C ASP A 30 -23.95 20.72 -6.15
N ALA A 31 -22.65 20.92 -6.05
CA ALA A 31 -22.04 21.85 -5.10
C ALA A 31 -20.85 22.53 -5.77
N ALA A 32 -21.13 23.37 -6.76
CA ALA A 32 -20.18 24.34 -7.29
C ALA A 32 -19.92 25.44 -6.23
N GLY A 33 -19.07 25.13 -5.26
CA GLY A 33 -18.39 26.12 -4.45
C GLY A 33 -17.15 26.61 -5.19
N GLN A 34 -17.18 27.85 -5.67
CA GLN A 34 -16.06 28.53 -6.33
C GLN A 34 -14.82 28.51 -5.42
N ALA A 35 -13.87 27.62 -5.71
CA ALA A 35 -12.55 27.66 -5.05
C ALA A 35 -11.78 28.89 -5.54
N PRO A 36 -11.07 29.62 -4.65
CA PRO A 36 -10.18 30.70 -5.09
C PRO A 36 -9.06 30.12 -5.95
N SER A 37 -8.91 30.64 -7.17
CA SER A 37 -7.79 30.29 -8.05
C SER A 37 -6.47 30.51 -7.32
N PRO A 38 -5.60 29.50 -7.17
CA PRO A 38 -4.27 29.72 -6.65
C PRO A 38 -3.52 30.60 -7.67
N THR A 39 -3.12 31.79 -7.25
CA THR A 39 -2.11 32.59 -7.94
C THR A 39 -0.90 31.69 -8.15
N ALA A 40 -0.62 31.34 -9.41
CA ALA A 40 0.56 30.60 -9.81
C ALA A 40 1.80 31.47 -9.51
N GLY A 41 2.30 31.40 -8.27
CA GLY A 41 3.63 31.87 -7.95
C GLY A 41 4.61 30.99 -8.72
N ASN A 42 5.45 31.61 -9.54
CA ASN A 42 6.58 30.96 -10.20
C ASN A 42 7.46 30.28 -9.14
N ALA A 43 7.20 29.01 -8.87
CA ALA A 43 8.13 28.18 -8.13
C ALA A 43 9.30 27.89 -9.09
N SER A 44 10.46 28.48 -8.79
CA SER A 44 11.73 28.02 -9.37
C SER A 44 11.81 26.51 -9.26
N PRO A 45 12.33 25.79 -10.27
CA PRO A 45 12.52 24.36 -10.17
C PRO A 45 13.46 24.13 -8.99
N ALA A 46 12.92 23.61 -7.89
CA ALA A 46 13.73 23.20 -6.76
C ALA A 46 14.73 22.19 -7.31
N THR A 47 16.02 22.51 -7.21
CA THR A 47 17.08 21.55 -7.50
C THR A 47 16.78 20.30 -6.67
N LEU A 48 16.39 19.23 -7.35
CA LEU A 48 16.00 17.98 -6.73
C LEU A 48 17.13 17.53 -5.82
N ALA A 49 16.85 17.45 -4.51
CA ALA A 49 17.83 16.96 -3.58
C ALA A 49 18.07 15.47 -3.87
N THR A 50 19.34 15.12 -4.13
CA THR A 50 19.75 13.72 -4.25
C THR A 50 19.37 12.98 -2.97
N LEU A 51 18.76 11.80 -3.13
CA LEU A 51 18.40 10.94 -2.01
C LEU A 51 19.65 10.58 -1.18
N PRO A 52 19.49 10.38 0.15
CA PRO A 52 20.61 9.97 0.98
C PRO A 52 21.23 8.65 0.50
N PRO A 53 22.54 8.44 0.69
CA PRO A 53 23.23 7.22 0.25
C PRO A 53 22.72 5.94 0.94
N ALA A 54 21.99 6.07 2.04
CA ALA A 54 21.35 4.94 2.72
C ALA A 54 20.11 4.40 1.97
N GLY A 55 19.66 5.03 0.88
CA GLY A 55 18.52 4.57 0.10
C GLY A 55 17.16 4.90 0.72
N ALA A 56 16.11 4.21 0.29
CA ALA A 56 14.73 4.42 0.69
C ALA A 56 14.53 4.26 2.20
N VAL A 57 15.27 3.35 2.85
CA VAL A 57 15.16 3.13 4.29
C VAL A 57 15.44 4.39 5.13
N SER A 58 16.22 5.33 4.60
CA SER A 58 16.49 6.61 5.26
C SER A 58 15.30 7.56 5.32
N LEU A 59 14.22 7.26 4.57
CA LEU A 59 12.98 8.01 4.61
C LEU A 59 12.08 7.57 5.77
N LEU A 60 12.29 6.38 6.33
CA LEU A 60 11.55 5.93 7.52
C LEU A 60 11.87 6.84 8.72
N GLY A 61 10.85 7.30 9.41
CA GLY A 61 10.91 8.26 10.51
C GLY A 61 11.05 9.72 10.07
N ALA A 62 11.20 9.99 8.76
CA ALA A 62 11.32 11.35 8.25
C ALA A 62 10.04 12.14 8.51
N GLU A 63 10.22 13.43 8.84
CA GLU A 63 9.12 14.37 9.01
C GLU A 63 8.61 14.87 7.67
N VAL A 64 7.37 15.36 7.64
CA VAL A 64 6.74 15.98 6.47
C VAL A 64 7.63 17.04 5.82
N SER A 65 8.24 17.92 6.62
CA SER A 65 9.14 18.97 6.16
C SER A 65 10.33 18.42 5.37
N ARG A 66 10.91 17.31 5.82
CA ARG A 66 12.01 16.63 5.14
C ARG A 66 11.56 16.01 3.82
N ILE A 67 10.40 15.36 3.79
CA ILE A 67 9.85 14.78 2.55
C ILE A 67 9.59 15.87 1.52
N LEU A 68 8.99 17.00 1.92
CA LEU A 68 8.76 18.15 1.05
C LEU A 68 10.07 18.80 0.56
N ALA A 69 11.10 18.88 1.42
CA ALA A 69 12.40 19.40 1.01
C ALA A 69 13.11 18.50 -0.01
N LEU A 70 12.93 17.18 0.09
CA LEU A 70 13.55 16.21 -0.82
C LEU A 70 12.83 16.11 -2.16
N PHE A 71 11.50 16.00 -2.13
CA PHE A 71 10.72 15.66 -3.31
C PHE A 71 9.86 16.81 -3.84
N GLY A 72 9.75 17.92 -3.10
CA GLY A 72 8.78 18.97 -3.39
C GLY A 72 7.34 18.57 -2.98
N PRO A 73 6.35 19.39 -3.38
CA PRO A 73 4.94 19.09 -3.14
C PRO A 73 4.53 17.76 -3.78
N PRO A 74 3.74 16.91 -3.10
CA PRO A 74 3.31 15.66 -3.68
C PRO A 74 2.31 15.89 -4.83
N PRO A 75 2.49 15.21 -5.99
CA PRO A 75 1.51 15.22 -7.06
C PRO A 75 0.11 14.74 -6.63
N ALA A 76 0.06 13.82 -5.66
CA ALA A 76 -1.19 13.38 -5.04
C ALA A 76 -1.04 13.22 -3.52
N LEU A 77 -2.07 13.68 -2.80
CA LEU A 77 -2.21 13.58 -1.35
C LEU A 77 -3.60 13.06 -1.03
N TYR A 78 -3.69 11.99 -0.24
CA TYR A 78 -4.97 11.40 0.16
C TYR A 78 -4.87 10.74 1.53
N ALA A 79 -6.03 10.50 2.14
CA ALA A 79 -6.14 9.64 3.31
C ALA A 79 -6.41 8.20 2.85
N LEU A 80 -5.62 7.25 3.34
CA LEU A 80 -5.90 5.82 3.19
C LEU A 80 -6.55 5.31 4.47
N ARG A 81 -7.77 4.78 4.34
CA ARG A 81 -8.53 4.26 5.47
C ARG A 81 -7.96 2.91 5.92
N GLY A 82 -7.62 2.81 7.19
CA GLY A 82 -7.27 1.54 7.82
C GLY A 82 -8.51 0.69 8.15
N LEU A 83 -8.30 -0.46 8.79
CA LEU A 83 -9.41 -1.30 9.27
C LEU A 83 -10.20 -0.60 10.37
N GLU A 84 -9.48 0.11 11.24
CA GLU A 84 -10.06 0.92 12.31
C GLU A 84 -9.81 2.41 12.02
N PRO A 85 -10.71 3.34 12.43
CA PRO A 85 -10.57 4.76 12.12
C PRO A 85 -9.29 5.40 12.66
N TRP A 86 -8.70 4.83 13.71
CA TRP A 86 -7.43 5.31 14.25
C TRP A 86 -6.23 4.84 13.41
N GLN A 87 -6.40 3.99 12.41
CA GLN A 87 -5.35 3.47 11.53
C GLN A 87 -5.31 4.19 10.17
N ASP A 88 -5.98 5.33 10.06
CA ASP A 88 -5.96 6.13 8.84
C ASP A 88 -4.57 6.73 8.60
N ASP A 89 -4.05 6.54 7.39
CA ASP A 89 -2.78 7.11 6.96
C ASP A 89 -3.00 8.34 6.09
N VAL A 90 -2.17 9.36 6.29
CA VAL A 90 -1.96 10.37 5.24
C VAL A 90 -0.90 9.86 4.30
N VAL A 91 -1.17 9.87 3.00
CA VAL A 91 -0.26 9.36 1.96
C VAL A 91 0.17 10.49 1.04
N PHE A 92 1.48 10.66 0.90
CA PHE A 92 2.09 11.48 -0.16
C PHE A 92 2.57 10.55 -1.27
N ASP A 93 2.02 10.69 -2.47
CA ASP A 93 2.32 9.80 -3.59
C ASP A 93 3.15 10.53 -4.64
N TYR A 94 4.34 9.99 -4.93
CA TYR A 94 5.30 10.48 -5.91
C TYR A 94 5.50 9.42 -7.01
N PRO A 95 4.53 9.27 -7.94
CA PRO A 95 4.56 8.19 -8.93
C PRO A 95 5.78 8.25 -9.86
N GLU A 96 6.23 9.46 -10.25
CA GLU A 96 7.44 9.66 -11.06
C GLU A 96 8.74 9.24 -10.35
N ARG A 97 8.68 9.09 -9.02
CA ARG A 97 9.77 8.62 -8.17
C ARG A 97 9.56 7.19 -7.72
N GLY A 98 8.46 6.53 -8.08
CA GLY A 98 8.14 5.19 -7.59
C GLY A 98 8.04 5.09 -6.07
N VAL A 99 7.67 6.16 -5.36
CA VAL A 99 7.59 6.18 -3.89
C VAL A 99 6.25 6.74 -3.44
N ALA A 100 5.61 6.08 -2.48
CA ALA A 100 4.56 6.69 -1.66
C ALA A 100 4.94 6.62 -0.18
N CYS A 101 4.79 7.73 0.53
CA CYS A 101 5.12 7.88 1.95
C CYS A 101 3.84 7.90 2.79
N PHE A 102 3.75 6.98 3.75
CA PHE A 102 2.61 6.84 4.66
C PHE A 102 2.99 7.43 6.01
N PHE A 103 2.18 8.37 6.50
CA PHE A 103 2.48 9.14 7.69
C PHE A 103 1.62 8.73 8.88
N TRP A 104 2.29 8.56 10.01
CA TRP A 104 1.72 8.36 11.33
C TRP A 104 2.36 9.35 12.30
N HIS A 105 1.56 10.13 13.03
CA HIS A 105 2.07 11.18 13.93
C HIS A 105 3.18 12.03 13.29
N GLU A 106 2.92 12.56 12.09
CA GLU A 106 3.82 13.45 11.32
C GLU A 106 5.13 12.81 10.81
N ARG A 107 5.31 11.50 11.00
CA ARG A 107 6.50 10.76 10.56
C ARG A 107 6.13 9.67 9.57
N VAL A 108 7.01 9.46 8.60
CA VAL A 108 6.89 8.33 7.68
C VAL A 108 7.11 7.04 8.46
N TRP A 109 6.11 6.16 8.51
CA TRP A 109 6.24 4.84 9.15
C TRP A 109 6.30 3.71 8.12
N GLN A 110 5.76 3.93 6.93
CA GLN A 110 5.73 3.00 5.81
C GLN A 110 6.02 3.70 4.48
N LEU A 111 6.67 2.99 3.57
CA LEU A 111 6.91 3.35 2.19
C LEU A 111 6.30 2.27 1.29
N ARG A 112 5.65 2.68 0.19
CA ARG A 112 5.40 1.83 -0.98
C ARG A 112 6.44 2.19 -2.04
N LEU A 113 7.11 1.19 -2.59
CA LEU A 113 8.18 1.32 -3.57
C LEU A 113 7.78 0.61 -4.86
N GLY A 114 8.07 1.24 -5.99
CA GLY A 114 7.81 0.71 -7.32
C GLY A 114 8.88 1.13 -8.32
N ALA A 115 8.58 0.99 -9.61
CA ALA A 115 9.51 1.39 -10.67
C ALA A 115 9.94 2.85 -10.53
N GLY A 116 11.25 3.10 -10.61
CA GLY A 116 11.84 4.43 -10.42
C GLY A 116 12.15 4.80 -8.97
N SER A 117 11.83 3.92 -7.99
CA SER A 117 12.22 4.12 -6.61
C SER A 117 13.73 4.20 -6.45
N PRO A 118 14.25 4.95 -5.45
CA PRO A 118 15.64 4.80 -5.04
C PRO A 118 15.95 3.36 -4.66
N GLU A 119 17.25 3.05 -4.59
CA GLU A 119 17.72 1.82 -3.95
C GLU A 119 17.09 1.70 -2.56
N LEU A 120 16.61 0.50 -2.23
CA LEU A 120 15.89 0.24 -0.99
C LEU A 120 16.84 0.30 0.21
N VAL A 121 17.95 -0.43 0.05
CA VAL A 121 19.20 -0.37 0.81
C VAL A 121 20.35 -0.37 -0.22
N PRO A 122 21.57 0.04 0.15
CA PRO A 122 22.70 0.03 -0.77
C PRO A 122 22.87 -1.32 -1.48
N GLY A 123 22.85 -1.27 -2.83
CA GLY A 123 22.99 -2.43 -3.71
C GLY A 123 21.71 -3.21 -3.98
N LEU A 124 20.54 -2.73 -3.54
CA LEU A 124 19.24 -3.34 -3.83
C LEU A 124 18.36 -2.33 -4.58
N ALA A 125 18.49 -2.32 -5.91
CA ALA A 125 17.73 -1.47 -6.83
C ALA A 125 16.51 -2.20 -7.41
N TRP A 126 15.55 -1.41 -7.93
CA TRP A 126 14.42 -1.94 -8.69
C TRP A 126 14.86 -2.44 -10.09
N PRO A 127 14.26 -3.49 -10.67
CA PRO A 127 13.26 -4.38 -10.08
C PRO A 127 13.87 -5.33 -9.04
N VAL A 128 13.16 -5.52 -7.93
CA VAL A 128 13.54 -6.53 -6.93
C VAL A 128 12.86 -7.86 -7.26
N THR A 129 13.56 -8.98 -7.17
CA THR A 129 12.96 -10.31 -7.31
C THR A 129 12.99 -11.03 -5.97
N PRO A 130 12.09 -12.00 -5.72
CA PRO A 130 12.18 -12.83 -4.52
C PRO A 130 13.57 -13.46 -4.35
N ALA A 131 14.15 -13.99 -5.43
CA ALA A 131 15.49 -14.58 -5.40
C ALA A 131 16.59 -13.56 -5.06
N GLY A 132 16.54 -12.35 -5.62
CA GLY A 132 17.50 -11.30 -5.30
C GLY A 132 17.38 -10.77 -3.86
N LEU A 133 16.15 -10.75 -3.31
CA LEU A 133 15.93 -10.45 -1.90
C LEU A 133 16.48 -11.56 -1.01
N GLU A 134 16.27 -12.83 -1.38
CA GLU A 134 16.80 -13.97 -0.63
C GLU A 134 18.33 -14.01 -0.63
N GLU A 135 18.97 -13.73 -1.76
CA GLU A 135 20.42 -13.63 -1.87
C GLU A 135 20.96 -12.51 -0.95
N ARG A 136 20.25 -11.39 -0.87
CA ARG A 136 20.72 -10.20 -0.15
C ARG A 136 20.41 -10.19 1.34
N LEU A 137 19.23 -10.67 1.73
CA LEU A 137 18.65 -10.58 3.06
C LEU A 137 18.54 -11.95 3.75
N GLY A 138 18.79 -13.05 3.03
CA GLY A 138 18.47 -14.40 3.50
C GLY A 138 17.01 -14.77 3.23
N PRO A 139 16.57 -15.97 3.65
CA PRO A 139 15.19 -16.41 3.45
C PRO A 139 14.19 -15.49 4.16
N PRO A 140 12.94 -15.37 3.67
CA PRO A 140 11.91 -14.59 4.34
C PRO A 140 11.59 -15.17 5.72
N ASP A 141 11.39 -14.29 6.71
CA ASP A 141 10.93 -14.67 8.05
C ASP A 141 9.49 -15.19 8.04
N ARG A 142 8.67 -14.65 7.12
CA ARG A 142 7.25 -15.00 6.98
C ARG A 142 6.91 -15.22 5.51
N PRO A 143 6.94 -16.47 5.03
CA PRO A 143 6.40 -16.83 3.72
C PRO A 143 4.91 -17.15 3.86
N GLU A 144 4.03 -16.23 3.46
CA GLU A 144 2.59 -16.47 3.42
C GLU A 144 2.07 -16.59 1.98
N THR A 145 0.88 -17.17 1.83
CA THR A 145 0.25 -17.24 0.51
C THR A 145 -0.16 -15.84 0.08
N GLY A 146 0.59 -15.26 -0.86
CA GLY A 146 0.34 -13.93 -1.42
C GLY A 146 1.29 -12.83 -0.96
N TRP A 147 2.19 -13.08 0.00
CA TRP A 147 3.23 -12.12 0.36
C TRP A 147 4.43 -12.77 1.06
N LEU A 148 5.60 -12.13 0.94
CA LEU A 148 6.86 -12.53 1.57
C LEU A 148 7.39 -11.36 2.40
N GLU A 149 7.96 -11.64 3.57
CA GLU A 149 8.49 -10.59 4.45
C GLU A 149 9.86 -10.93 5.02
N TRP A 150 10.75 -9.94 5.02
CA TRP A 150 12.12 -10.02 5.51
C TRP A 150 12.37 -8.99 6.61
N PRO A 151 13.19 -9.32 7.62
CA PRO A 151 13.78 -8.33 8.50
C PRO A 151 14.89 -7.57 7.74
N VAL A 152 14.89 -6.24 7.86
CA VAL A 152 16.00 -5.41 7.35
C VAL A 152 16.90 -5.06 8.53
N GLY A 153 18.03 -5.78 8.63
CA GLY A 153 18.98 -5.66 9.73
C GLY A 153 19.86 -4.40 9.68
N GLY A 154 20.59 -4.15 10.77
CA GLY A 154 21.57 -3.06 10.87
C GLY A 154 20.97 -1.68 11.14
N LEU A 155 19.71 -1.62 11.58
CA LEU A 155 18.98 -0.39 11.84
C LEU A 155 18.58 -0.29 13.32
N PRO A 156 18.45 0.92 13.87
CA PRO A 156 18.14 1.13 15.29
C PRO A 156 16.68 0.82 15.68
N TRP A 157 15.84 0.41 14.74
CA TRP A 157 14.45 0.03 14.93
C TRP A 157 14.12 -1.17 14.02
N PRO A 158 13.09 -1.99 14.36
CA PRO A 158 12.74 -3.16 13.57
C PRO A 158 12.11 -2.75 12.25
N VAL A 159 12.89 -2.77 11.17
CA VAL A 159 12.39 -2.55 9.81
C VAL A 159 12.05 -3.87 9.14
N ARG A 160 10.92 -3.89 8.44
CA ARG A 160 10.45 -5.01 7.64
C ARG A 160 10.30 -4.60 6.19
N LEU A 161 10.71 -5.49 5.30
CA LEU A 161 10.43 -5.41 3.88
C LEU A 161 9.36 -6.45 3.56
N ARG A 162 8.25 -6.04 2.94
CA ARG A 162 7.20 -6.94 2.46
C ARG A 162 7.06 -6.84 0.96
N LEU A 163 7.12 -7.98 0.29
CA LEU A 163 6.88 -8.12 -1.14
C LEU A 163 5.53 -8.78 -1.37
N LEU A 164 4.70 -8.17 -2.22
CA LEU A 164 3.52 -8.79 -2.79
C LEU A 164 3.87 -9.17 -4.24
N PRO A 165 4.07 -10.46 -4.55
CA PRO A 165 4.31 -10.90 -5.91
C PRO A 165 3.02 -10.80 -6.72
N ALA A 166 3.15 -10.35 -7.98
CA ALA A 166 2.13 -10.45 -9.00
C ALA A 166 1.86 -11.92 -9.34
N ALA A 167 0.77 -12.17 -10.06
CA ALA A 167 0.37 -13.52 -10.47
C ALA A 167 1.43 -14.23 -11.35
N ASP A 168 2.32 -13.48 -12.02
CA ASP A 168 3.43 -14.00 -12.83
C ASP A 168 4.74 -14.16 -12.02
N GLY A 169 4.71 -13.90 -10.70
CA GLY A 169 5.85 -13.98 -9.81
C GLY A 169 6.76 -12.74 -9.80
N GLN A 170 6.46 -11.70 -10.58
CA GLN A 170 7.17 -10.42 -10.55
C GLN A 170 6.78 -9.60 -9.32
N PRO A 171 7.59 -8.63 -8.86
CA PRO A 171 7.18 -7.73 -7.78
C PRO A 171 6.01 -6.84 -8.22
N GLU A 172 4.83 -7.02 -7.64
CA GLU A 172 3.70 -6.10 -7.87
C GLU A 172 3.84 -4.88 -6.97
N GLN A 173 4.07 -5.13 -5.67
CA GLN A 173 4.17 -4.11 -4.66
C GLN A 173 5.25 -4.45 -3.65
N LEU A 174 6.02 -3.45 -3.28
CA LEU A 174 7.09 -3.56 -2.31
C LEU A 174 6.86 -2.53 -1.21
N TYR A 175 6.85 -2.99 0.03
CA TYR A 175 6.66 -2.14 1.20
C TYR A 175 7.88 -2.21 2.09
N LEU A 176 8.27 -1.06 2.62
CA LEU A 176 9.31 -0.93 3.63
C LEU A 176 8.72 -0.17 4.80
N TYR A 177 8.71 -0.74 6.00
CA TYR A 177 8.03 -0.13 7.13
C TYR A 177 8.70 -0.47 8.46
N ARG A 178 8.39 0.35 9.45
CA ARG A 178 8.76 0.12 10.86
C ARG A 178 7.69 -0.75 11.53
N ALA A 179 8.12 -1.88 12.09
CA ALA A 179 7.23 -2.85 12.74
C ALA A 179 6.93 -2.55 14.21
N ASP A 180 7.42 -1.42 14.73
CA ASP A 180 7.21 -0.93 16.09
C ASP A 180 6.27 0.29 16.16
N PHE A 181 5.53 0.56 15.08
CA PHE A 181 4.42 1.51 15.06
C PHE A 181 3.08 0.81 15.29
#